data_AF-A0A1M5RAP5-F1
#
_entry.id   AF-A0A1M5RAP5-F1
#
_cell.length_a   1.000
_cell.length_b   1.000
_cell.length_c   1.000
_cell.angle_alpha   90.00
_cell.angle_beta   90.00
_cell.angle_gamma   90.00
#
_symmetry.space_group_name_H-M   'P 1'
#
loop_
_entity.id
_entity.type
_entity.pdbx_description
1 polymer ?
#
loop_
_entity_poly.entity_id
_entity_poly.type
_entity_poly.pdbx_seq_one_letter_code
_entity_poly.pdbx_strand_id
1 'polypeptide(L)' 'MSRYRCAQMPGATYFFTVNLLNRRSDLLVRHVDLLRETVRATRSRHPFHIDVWIVLPNHMHCVWTPSMAKLV' A
#
# COMPACT_ATOMS: atom_id res chain seq x y z
N MET A 1 -17.87 -6.11 -12.95
CA MET A 1 -16.43 -6.03 -13.29
C MET A 1 -15.95 -4.60 -13.13
N SER A 2 -14.78 -4.39 -12.53
CA SER A 2 -14.18 -3.05 -12.42
C SER A 2 -13.52 -2.64 -13.74
N ARG A 3 -13.64 -1.36 -14.12
CA ARG A 3 -12.95 -0.74 -15.28
C ARG A 3 -11.96 0.35 -14.84
N TYR A 4 -11.39 0.20 -13.65
CA TYR A 4 -10.43 1.13 -13.11
C TYR A 4 -9.18 1.24 -14.00
N ARG A 5 -8.74 2.47 -14.28
CA ARG A 5 -7.50 2.76 -15.00
C ARG A 5 -6.59 3.56 -14.08
N CYS A 6 -5.44 2.99 -13.75
CA CYS A 6 -4.40 3.69 -12.99
C CYS A 6 -3.52 4.47 -13.97
N ALA A 7 -3.51 5.79 -13.88
CA ALA A 7 -2.61 6.61 -14.68
C ALA A 7 -1.16 6.29 -14.27
N GLN A 8 -0.35 5.73 -15.19
CA GLN A 8 1.06 5.43 -14.95
C GLN A 8 1.88 6.64 -15.37
N MET A 9 2.10 7.56 -14.44
CA MET A 9 2.92 8.75 -14.68
C MET A 9 4.15 8.69 -13.79
N PRO A 10 5.36 8.88 -14.34
CA PRO A 10 6.57 8.87 -13.53
C PRO A 10 6.52 9.95 -12.45
N GLY A 11 6.84 9.57 -11.21
CA GLY A 11 6.77 10.49 -10.07
C GLY A 11 5.37 10.75 -9.52
N ALA A 12 4.33 10.08 -10.03
CA ALA A 12 2.99 10.22 -9.47
C ALA A 12 2.87 9.59 -8.07
N THR A 13 2.11 10.27 -7.22
CA THR A 13 1.75 9.81 -5.89
C THR A 13 0.32 9.28 -5.90
N TYR A 14 0.10 8.12 -5.29
CA TYR A 14 -1.19 7.43 -5.33
C TYR A 14 -1.78 7.29 -3.92
N PHE A 15 -3.01 7.74 -3.76
CA PHE A 15 -3.85 7.38 -2.63
C PHE A 15 -4.63 6.10 -2.95
N PHE A 16 -4.62 5.14 -2.03
CA PHE A 16 -5.44 3.94 -2.15
C PHE A 16 -5.87 3.39 -0.79
N THR A 17 -6.95 2.61 -0.82
CA THR A 17 -7.53 1.95 0.35
C THR A 17 -7.50 0.45 0.15
N VAL A 18 -6.93 -0.28 1.10
CA VAL A 18 -6.97 -1.75 1.14
C VAL A 18 -7.91 -2.18 2.25
N ASN A 19 -8.82 -3.10 1.94
CA ASN A 19 -9.87 -3.53 2.83
C ASN A 19 -9.75 -5.03 3.11
N LEU A 20 -9.90 -5.45 4.36
CA LEU A 20 -10.13 -6.86 4.68
C LEU A 20 -11.49 -7.29 4.14
N LEU A 21 -11.56 -8.57 3.73
CA LEU A 21 -12.82 -9.18 3.30
C LEU A 21 -13.83 -9.20 4.46
N ASN A 22 -13.40 -9.64 5.65
CA ASN A 22 -14.22 -9.60 6.85
C ASN A 22 -14.15 -8.22 7.52
N ARG A 23 -15.25 -7.45 7.46
CA ARG A 23 -15.35 -6.09 8.00
C ARG A 23 -15.38 -6.00 9.52
N ARG A 24 -15.60 -7.12 10.23
CA ARG A 24 -15.54 -7.17 11.70
C ARG A 24 -14.19 -7.62 12.24
N SER A 25 -13.26 -7.96 11.35
CA SER A 25 -11.92 -8.39 11.72
C SER A 25 -11.05 -7.19 12.13
N ASP A 26 -10.07 -7.47 12.99
CA ASP A 26 -9.03 -6.55 13.47
C ASP A 26 -7.63 -7.02 13.06
N LEU A 27 -7.53 -7.97 12.11
CA LEU A 27 -6.28 -8.67 11.74
C LEU A 27 -5.12 -7.71 11.42
N LEU A 28 -5.40 -6.56 10.78
CA LEU A 28 -4.36 -5.61 10.39
C LEU A 28 -3.68 -4.96 11.60
N VAL A 29 -4.43 -4.70 12.68
CA VAL A 29 -3.89 -4.13 13.91
C VAL A 29 -3.34 -5.22 14.82
N ARG A 30 -4.04 -6.35 14.93
CA ARG A 30 -3.60 -7.52 15.72
C ARG A 30 -2.23 -8.05 15.30
N HIS A 31 -1.93 -8.01 14.00
CA HIS A 31 -0.66 -8.46 13.42
C HIS A 31 0.10 -7.32 12.73
N VAL A 32 0.07 -6.11 13.33
CA VAL A 32 0.69 -4.91 12.73
C VAL A 32 2.19 -5.08 12.48
N ASP A 33 2.90 -5.85 13.31
CA ASP A 33 4.33 -6.08 13.13
C ASP A 33 4.63 -6.93 11.89
N LEU A 34 3.87 -8.01 11.68
CA LEU A 34 3.95 -8.83 10.48
C LEU A 34 3.61 -8.02 9.22
N LEU A 35 2.59 -7.15 9.32
CA LEU A 35 2.23 -6.23 8.24
C LEU A 35 3.39 -5.29 7.90
N ARG A 36 4.02 -4.69 8.91
CA ARG A 36 5.19 -3.81 8.74
C ARG A 36 6.37 -4.53 8.11
N GLU A 37 6.68 -5.74 8.55
CA GLU A 37 7.75 -6.57 7.98
C GLU A 37 7.46 -6.90 6.52
N THR A 38 6.24 -7.29 6.20
CA THR A 38 5.82 -7.61 4.84
C THR A 38 5.92 -6.40 3.92
N VAL A 39 5.52 -5.21 4.39
CA VAL A 39 5.66 -3.96 3.63
C VAL A 39 7.13 -3.59 3.44
N ARG A 40 7.99 -3.74 4.47
CA ARG A 40 9.44 -3.53 4.35
C ARG A 40 10.07 -4.47 3.33
N ALA A 41 9.75 -5.76 3.40
CA ALA A 41 10.24 -6.76 2.45
C ALA A 41 9.77 -6.47 1.03
N THR A 42 8.51 -6.07 0.85
CA THR A 42 7.98 -5.66 -0.46
C THR A 42 8.71 -4.44 -1.00
N ARG A 43 8.91 -3.42 -0.17
CA ARG A 43 9.63 -2.19 -0.54
C ARG A 43 11.08 -2.46 -0.95
N SER A 44 11.72 -3.49 -0.40
CA SER A 44 13.08 -3.89 -0.81
C SER A 44 13.15 -4.45 -2.24
N ARG A 45 12.09 -5.11 -2.71
CA ARG A 45 11.99 -5.72 -4.05
C ARG A 45 11.38 -4.77 -5.08
N HIS A 46 10.46 -3.93 -4.61
CA HIS A 46 9.75 -2.93 -5.40
C HIS A 46 9.85 -1.60 -4.67
N PRO A 47 10.88 -0.78 -4.96
CA PRO A 47 11.08 0.48 -4.24
C PRO A 47 9.92 1.46 -4.42
N PHE A 48 9.44 2.01 -3.31
CA PHE A 48 8.47 3.11 -3.24
C PHE A 48 8.69 3.92 -1.97
N HIS A 49 8.30 5.19 -2.00
CA HIS A 49 8.20 6.05 -0.84
C HIS A 49 6.82 5.91 -0.19
N ILE A 50 6.78 5.95 1.15
CA ILE A 50 5.54 5.93 1.93
C ILE A 50 5.33 7.34 2.45
N ASP A 51 4.49 8.12 1.77
CA ASP A 51 4.13 9.47 2.18
C ASP A 51 3.18 9.42 3.39
N VAL A 52 2.17 8.56 3.34
CA VAL A 52 1.21 8.34 4.42
C VAL A 52 0.85 6.87 4.52
N TRP A 53 0.73 6.35 5.74
CA TRP A 53 0.18 5.02 5.99
C TRP A 53 -0.57 4.97 7.32
N ILE A 54 -1.90 4.79 7.23
CA ILE A 54 -2.79 4.68 8.39
C ILE A 54 -3.38 3.27 8.39
N VAL A 55 -3.18 2.54 9.49
CA VAL A 55 -3.69 1.17 9.66
C VAL A 55 -4.85 1.19 10.64
N LEU A 56 -6.02 0.79 10.17
CA LEU A 56 -7.22 0.56 10.98
C LEU A 56 -7.47 -0.96 11.09
N PRO A 57 -8.33 -1.42 12.04
CA PRO A 57 -8.54 -2.85 12.28
C PRO A 57 -8.86 -3.68 11.02
N ASN A 58 -9.70 -3.13 10.13
CA ASN A 58 -10.22 -3.82 8.94
C ASN A 58 -9.85 -3.18 7.59
N HIS A 59 -9.14 -2.05 7.59
CA HIS A 59 -8.67 -1.40 6.36
C HIS A 59 -7.43 -0.54 6.61
N MET A 60 -6.75 -0.15 5.55
CA MET A 60 -5.67 0.82 5.61
C MET A 60 -5.79 1.84 4.48
N HIS A 61 -5.38 3.07 4.79
CA HIS A 61 -5.23 4.15 3.82
C HIS A 61 -3.75 4.40 3.61
N CYS A 62 -3.35 4.46 2.34
CA CYS A 62 -1.97 4.61 1.94
C CYS A 62 -1.84 5.73 0.93
N VAL A 63 -0.78 6.52 1.06
CA VAL A 63 -0.30 7.44 0.03
C VAL A 63 1.14 7.04 -0.26
N TRP A 64 1.39 6.45 -1.43
CA TRP A 64 2.72 6.00 -1.83
C TRP A 64 3.15 6.64 -3.14
N THR A 65 4.45 6.88 -3.25
CA THR A 65 5.08 7.36 -4.48
C THR A 65 6.05 6.27 -4.98
N PRO A 66 5.71 5.52 -6.03
CA PRO A 66 6.61 4.52 -6.60
C PRO A 66 7.93 5.17 -7.02
N SER A 67 9.05 4.52 -6.70
CA SER A 67 10.33 4.99 -7.22
C SER A 67 10.33 4.80 -8.74
N MET A 68 10.71 5.83 -9.49
CA MET A 68 11.04 5.64 -10.90
C MET A 68 12.06 4.50 -10.98
N ALA A 69 11.70 3.39 -11.61
CA ALA A 69 12.72 2.53 -12.16
C ALA A 69 13.53 3.41 -13.11
N LYS A 70 14.85 3.48 -12.95
CA LYS A 70 15.70 3.96 -14.04
C LYS A 70 15.31 3.12 -15.25
N LEU A 71 14.70 3.75 -16.24
CA LEU A 71 14.68 3.20 -17.59
C LEU A 71 16.16 3.13 -17.99
N VAL A 72 16.76 1.95 -17.79
CA VAL A 72 17.99 1.57 -18.46
C VAL A 72 17.58 1.02 -19.81
#